data_AF-A0A3L7SSA1-F1
#
_entry.id   AF-A0A3L7SSA1-F1
#
_cell.length_a   1.000
_cell.length_b   1.000
_cell.length_c   1.000
_cell.angle_alpha   90.00
_cell.angle_beta   90.00
_cell.angle_gamma   90.00
#
_symmetry.space_group_name_H-M   'P 1'
#
loop_
_entity.id
_entity.type
_entity.pdbx_description
1 polymer ?
#
loop_
_entity_poly.entity_id
_entity_poly.type
_entity_poly.pdbx_seq_one_letter_code
_entity_poly.pdbx_strand_id
1 'polypeptide(L)' 'MRESQAKRQDRANKVMSELIRLYPNSKCALAYESPWQLLVATILSAQCTDARVNLVVPGLFQRFPTVQA' A
#
# COMPACT_ATOMS: atom_id res chain seq x y z
N MET A 1 -30.74 -13.50 0.57
CA MET A 1 -31.00 -12.12 1.03
C MET A 1 -29.67 -11.42 1.28
N ARG A 2 -29.55 -10.15 0.87
CA ARG A 2 -28.41 -9.32 1.30
C ARG A 2 -28.63 -8.92 2.76
N GLU A 3 -27.58 -9.01 3.55
CA GLU A 3 -27.50 -8.52 4.92
C GLU A 3 -27.85 -7.04 5.06
N SER A 4 -28.35 -6.64 6.25
CA SER A 4 -28.60 -5.23 6.57
C SER A 4 -27.30 -4.46 6.78
N GLN A 5 -27.34 -3.13 6.59
CA GLN A 5 -26.18 -2.25 6.78
C GLN A 5 -25.58 -2.36 8.20
N ALA A 6 -26.41 -2.46 9.24
CA ALA A 6 -25.94 -2.60 10.61
C ALA A 6 -25.17 -3.91 10.84
N LYS A 7 -25.67 -5.04 10.30
CA LYS A 7 -24.98 -6.33 10.40
C LYS A 7 -23.66 -6.35 9.61
N ARG A 8 -23.60 -5.64 8.48
CA ARG A 8 -22.36 -5.43 7.71
C ARG A 8 -21.30 -4.69 8.51
N GLN A 9 -21.70 -3.60 9.17
CA GLN A 9 -20.79 -2.78 9.95
C GLN A 9 -20.24 -3.55 11.16
N ASP A 10 -21.09 -4.29 11.88
CA ASP A 10 -20.66 -5.12 13.00
C ASP A 10 -19.63 -6.18 12.58
N ARG A 11 -19.85 -6.86 11.45
CA ARG A 11 -18.86 -7.81 10.92
C ARG A 11 -17.56 -7.11 10.52
N ALA A 12 -17.63 -5.98 9.82
CA ALA A 12 -16.44 -5.23 9.40
C ALA A 12 -15.59 -4.79 10.61
N ASN A 13 -16.23 -4.32 11.68
CA ASN A 13 -15.54 -3.93 12.91
C ASN A 13 -14.84 -5.12 13.57
N LYS A 14 -15.50 -6.29 13.67
CA LYS A 14 -14.89 -7.52 14.21
C LYS A 14 -13.65 -7.95 13.42
N VAL A 15 -13.74 -7.94 12.09
CA VAL A 15 -12.60 -8.26 11.21
C VAL A 15 -11.46 -7.26 11.41
N MET A 16 -11.78 -5.96 11.45
CA MET A 16 -10.78 -4.91 11.65
C MET A 16 -10.06 -5.06 13.00
N SER A 17 -10.79 -5.33 14.09
CA SER A 17 -10.19 -5.55 15.42
C SER A 17 -9.22 -6.74 15.42
N GLU A 18 -9.57 -7.85 14.77
CA GLU A 18 -8.66 -9.00 14.65
C GLU A 18 -7.44 -8.69 13.78
N LEU A 19 -7.60 -7.96 12.67
CA LEU A 19 -6.47 -7.56 11.82
C LEU A 19 -5.49 -6.65 12.56
N ILE A 20 -6.01 -5.66 13.32
CA ILE A 20 -5.18 -4.79 14.15
C ILE A 20 -4.42 -5.59 15.21
N ARG A 21 -5.07 -6.57 15.85
CA ARG A 21 -4.44 -7.45 16.86
C ARG A 21 -3.35 -8.34 16.25
N LEU A 22 -3.59 -8.91 15.08
CA LEU A 22 -2.67 -9.83 14.39
C LEU A 22 -1.49 -9.10 13.74
N TYR A 23 -1.70 -7.87 13.25
CA TYR A 23 -0.71 -7.11 12.50
C TYR A 23 -0.53 -5.69 13.08
N PRO A 24 -0.11 -5.55 14.35
CA PRO A 24 -0.11 -4.26 15.07
C PRO A 24 0.84 -3.21 14.46
N ASN A 25 1.83 -3.64 13.67
CA ASN A 25 2.87 -2.78 13.11
C ASN A 25 2.85 -2.78 11.56
N SER A 26 1.71 -3.06 10.94
CA SER A 26 1.58 -3.04 9.48
C SER A 26 1.90 -1.65 8.92
N LYS A 27 2.72 -1.57 7.86
CA LYS A 27 3.16 -0.34 7.20
C LYS A 27 3.09 -0.50 5.69
N CYS A 28 3.23 0.60 4.96
CA CYS A 28 3.41 0.56 3.51
C CYS A 28 4.63 -0.30 3.16
N ALA A 29 4.48 -1.22 2.21
CA ALA A 29 5.53 -2.14 1.80
C ALA A 29 6.39 -1.61 0.63
N LEU A 30 5.96 -0.54 -0.04
CA LEU A 30 6.74 0.11 -1.08
C LEU A 30 7.91 0.89 -0.48
N ALA A 31 9.08 0.82 -1.11
CA ALA A 31 10.25 1.60 -0.76
C ALA A 31 10.15 3.02 -1.34
N TYR A 32 10.26 4.03 -0.49
CA TYR A 32 10.25 5.44 -0.87
C TYR A 32 10.87 6.30 0.24
N GLU A 33 11.39 7.47 -0.14
CA GLU A 33 11.94 8.47 0.76
C GLU A 33 11.18 9.81 0.68
N SER A 34 10.28 9.94 -0.30
CA SER A 34 9.51 11.17 -0.52
C SER A 34 8.08 10.88 -1.03
N PRO A 35 7.15 11.83 -0.90
CA PRO A 35 5.78 11.66 -1.41
C PRO A 35 5.71 11.38 -2.92
N TRP A 36 6.58 11.98 -3.73
CA TRP A 36 6.56 11.75 -5.18
C TRP A 36 7.07 10.34 -5.54
N GLN A 37 8.08 9.83 -4.82
CA GLN A 37 8.55 8.46 -5.01
C GLN A 37 7.43 7.46 -4.68
N LEU A 38 6.70 7.68 -3.59
CA LEU A 38 5.55 6.83 -3.24
C LEU A 38 4.46 6.89 -4.30
N LEU A 39 4.16 8.07 -4.86
CA LEU A 39 3.19 8.20 -5.95
C LEU A 39 3.59 7.34 -7.16
N VAL A 40 4.85 7.44 -7.61
CA VAL A 40 5.35 6.67 -8.75
C VAL A 40 5.37 5.17 -8.43
N ALA A 41 5.88 4.78 -7.25
CA ALA A 41 5.89 3.38 -6.81
C ALA A 41 4.47 2.79 -6.75
N THR A 42 3.47 3.58 -6.33
CA THR A 42 2.06 3.18 -6.29
C THR A 42 1.53 2.93 -7.71
N ILE A 43 1.83 3.81 -8.67
CA ILE A 43 1.45 3.63 -10.07
C ILE A 43 2.06 2.33 -10.63
N LEU A 44 3.35 2.08 -10.34
CA LEU A 44 4.05 0.85 -10.77
C LEU A 44 3.55 -0.42 -10.08
N SER A 45 2.95 -0.31 -8.89
CA SER A 45 2.38 -1.45 -8.16
C SER A 45 1.12 -2.00 -8.80
N ALA A 46 0.47 -1.25 -9.69
CA ALA A 46 -0.73 -1.71 -10.37
C ALA A 46 -0.45 -3.01 -11.13
N GLN A 47 -1.15 -4.09 -10.73
CA GLN A 47 -0.96 -5.44 -11.28
C GLN A 47 0.50 -5.96 -11.18
N CYS A 48 1.24 -5.48 -10.18
CA CYS A 48 2.60 -5.88 -9.86
C CYS A 48 2.72 -6.21 -8.37
N THR A 49 3.80 -6.85 -7.95
CA THR A 49 4.06 -7.09 -6.53
C THR A 49 4.97 -6.00 -5.98
N ASP A 50 4.75 -5.57 -4.74
CA ASP A 50 5.61 -4.59 -4.06
C ASP A 50 7.08 -5.03 -4.06
N ALA A 51 7.33 -6.34 -3.90
CA ALA A 51 8.66 -6.92 -4.00
C ALA A 51 9.32 -6.66 -5.36
N ARG A 52 8.58 -6.79 -6.47
CA ARG A 52 9.10 -6.48 -7.81
C ARG A 52 9.32 -4.98 -7.99
N VAL A 53 8.40 -4.14 -7.52
CA VAL A 53 8.53 -2.67 -7.57
C VAL A 53 9.79 -2.24 -6.82
N ASN A 54 10.02 -2.76 -5.62
CA ASN A 54 11.17 -2.43 -4.77
C ASN A 54 12.53 -2.81 -5.39
N LEU A 55 12.56 -3.78 -6.32
CA LEU A 55 13.78 -4.11 -7.08
C LEU A 55 14.12 -3.07 -8.16
N VAL A 56 13.10 -2.40 -8.74
CA VAL A 56 13.28 -1.50 -9.89
C VAL A 56 13.37 -0.03 -9.48
N VAL A 57 12.66 0.39 -8.43
CA VAL A 57 12.60 1.80 -8.04
C VAL A 57 13.93 2.43 -7.62
N PRO A 58 14.93 1.73 -7.02
CA PRO A 58 16.21 2.36 -6.68
C PRO A 58 16.94 2.89 -7.93
N GLY A 59 17.00 2.09 -8.99
CA GLY A 59 17.62 2.51 -10.26
C GLY A 59 16.80 3.59 -10.97
N LEU A 60 15.47 3.50 -10.89
CA LEU A 60 14.59 4.53 -11.45
C LEU A 60 14.79 5.89 -10.76
N PHE A 61 14.80 5.92 -9.43
CA PHE A 61 14.94 7.15 -8.65
C PHE A 61 16.35 7.72 -8.65
N GLN A 62 17.38 6.88 -8.83
CA GLN A 62 18.72 7.38 -9.09
C GLN A 62 18.80 8.09 -10.45
N ARG A 63 18.14 7.54 -11.48
CA ARG A 63 18.11 8.13 -12.82
C ARG A 63 17.23 9.38 -12.90
N PHE A 64 16.12 9.38 -12.17
CA PHE A 64 15.15 10.48 -12.11
C PHE A 64 14.97 10.93 -10.65
N PRO A 65 15.89 11.76 -10.11
CA PRO A 65 15.90 12.12 -8.69
C PRO A 65 14.81 13.12 -8.28
N THR A 66 14.20 13.82 -9.23
CA THR A 66 13.10 14.76 -9.01
C THR A 66 12.05 14.61 -10.10
N VAL A 67 10.89 15.23 -9.92
CA VAL A 67 9.79 15.20 -10.89
C VAL A 67 10.09 16.00 -12.17
N GLN A 68 11.11 16.86 -12.16
CA GLN A 68 11.52 17.68 -13.31
C GLN A 68 12.65 17.06 -14.14
N ALA A 69 13.30 16.01 -13.63
CA ALA A 69 14.51 15.42 -14.20
C ALA A 69 14.26 14.60 -15.48
#